data_AF-A0A1G1EWZ4-F1
#
_entry.id   AF-A0A1G1EWZ4-F1
#
_cell.length_a   1.000
_cell.length_b   1.000
_cell.length_c   1.000
_cell.angle_alpha   90.00
_cell.angle_beta   90.00
_cell.angle_gamma   90.00
#
_symmetry.space_group_name_H-M   'P 1'
#
loop_
_entity.id
_entity.type
_entity.pdbx_description
1 polymer ?
#
loop_
_entity_poly.entity_id
_entity_poly.type
_entity_poly.pdbx_seq_one_letter_code
_entity_poly.pdbx_strand_id
1 'polypeptide(L)' 'MKTKQCPLCKREVSELLYDMHIATDELKIKLIKQKFPDWSEKDGICEPCHERFKKMAEVMDRSKAVAA' A
#
# COMPACT_ATOMS: atom_id res chain seq x y z
N MET A 1 16.97 12.17 -14.20
CA MET A 1 15.95 11.24 -13.65
C MET A 1 14.92 12.08 -12.91
N LYS A 2 13.62 11.96 -13.20
CA LYS A 2 12.58 12.71 -12.47
C LYS A 2 12.26 11.96 -11.18
N THR A 3 12.64 12.50 -10.03
CA THR A 3 12.23 11.96 -8.74
C THR A 3 10.82 12.46 -8.39
N LYS A 4 9.99 11.60 -7.79
CA LYS A 4 8.67 11.95 -7.24
C LYS A 4 8.67 11.66 -5.74
N GLN A 5 7.86 12.38 -4.97
CA GLN A 5 7.68 12.09 -3.55
C GLN A 5 6.57 11.07 -3.34
N CYS A 6 6.84 10.05 -2.52
CA CYS A 6 5.81 9.10 -2.09
C CYS A 6 4.74 9.84 -1.27
N PRO A 7 3.44 9.70 -1.59
CA PRO A 7 2.38 10.42 -0.89
C PRO A 7 2.26 10.02 0.59
N LEU A 8 2.65 8.80 0.94
CA LEU A 8 2.54 8.24 2.30
C LEU A 8 3.72 8.62 3.20
N CYS A 9 4.96 8.40 2.73
CA CYS A 9 6.15 8.56 3.57
C CYS A 9 7.03 9.76 3.19
N LYS A 10 6.64 10.51 2.15
CA LYS A 10 7.31 11.72 1.64
C LYS A 10 8.77 11.52 1.19
N ARG A 11 9.26 10.27 1.09
CA ARG A 11 10.57 9.97 0.51
C ARG A 11 10.57 10.24 -0.98
N GLU A 12 11.69 10.76 -1.48
CA GLU A 12 11.95 10.85 -2.90
C GLU A 12 12.21 9.46 -3.48
N VAL A 13 11.56 9.16 -4.60
CA VAL A 13 11.70 7.91 -5.35
C VAL A 13 11.92 8.21 -6.82
N SER A 14 12.80 7.45 -7.46
CA SER A 14 13.13 7.62 -8.88
C SER A 14 11.96 7.26 -9.80
N GLU A 15 11.10 6.33 -9.39
CA GLU A 15 9.89 5.94 -10.11
C GLU A 15 8.92 5.20 -9.17
N LEU A 16 7.61 5.50 -9.26
CA LEU A 16 6.54 4.81 -8.51
C LEU A 16 6.08 3.61 -9.35
N LEU A 17 6.82 2.50 -9.33
CA LEU A 17 6.53 1.32 -10.16
C LEU A 17 6.00 0.15 -9.33
N TYR A 18 4.80 0.28 -8.77
CA TYR A 18 4.02 -0.89 -8.36
C TYR A 18 2.55 -0.66 -8.73
N ASP A 19 2.12 -1.25 -9.85
CA ASP A 19 0.72 -1.33 -10.23
C ASP A 19 -0.01 -2.22 -9.22
N MET A 20 -0.69 -1.59 -8.27
CA MET A 20 -1.59 -2.30 -7.35
C MET A 20 -2.87 -2.66 -8.10
N HIS A 21 -3.01 -3.92 -8.49
CA HIS A 21 -4.26 -4.43 -9.04
C HIS A 21 -5.27 -4.62 -7.89
N ILE A 22 -6.36 -3.83 -7.94
CA ILE A 22 -7.47 -3.85 -6.97
C ILE A 22 -7.97 -5.27 -6.67
N ALA A 23 -7.99 -6.15 -7.67
CA ALA A 23 -8.50 -7.52 -7.54
C ALA A 23 -7.70 -8.41 -6.57
N THR A 24 -6.41 -8.14 -6.34
CA THR A 24 -5.57 -8.94 -5.43
C THR A 24 -5.25 -8.24 -4.11
N ASP A 25 -5.60 -6.95 -3.98
CA ASP A 25 -5.02 -6.05 -2.97
C ASP A 25 -6.05 -5.32 -2.11
N GLU A 26 -7.32 -5.73 -2.11
CA GLU A 26 -8.41 -5.03 -1.40
C GLU A 26 -8.11 -4.73 0.08
N LEU A 27 -7.55 -5.69 0.83
CA LEU A 27 -7.18 -5.49 2.22
C LEU A 27 -6.07 -4.44 2.39
N LYS A 28 -5.05 -4.44 1.52
CA LYS A 28 -3.99 -3.42 1.53
C LYS A 28 -4.58 -2.04 1.23
N ILE A 29 -5.41 -1.93 0.19
CA ILE A 29 -6.06 -0.67 -0.21
C ILE A 29 -6.92 -0.13 0.93
N LYS A 30 -7.71 -0.99 1.59
CA LYS A 30 -8.51 -0.61 2.76
C LYS A 30 -7.65 -0.08 3.90
N LEU A 31 -6.54 -0.75 4.20
CA LEU A 31 -5.60 -0.32 5.24
C LEU A 31 -4.94 1.03 4.92
N ILE A 32 -4.58 1.24 3.65
CA ILE A 32 -3.99 2.51 3.21
C ILE A 32 -5.04 3.61 3.33
N LYS A 33 -6.25 3.43 2.78
CA LYS A 33 -7.34 4.42 2.84
C LYS A 33 -7.76 4.76 4.28
N GLN A 34 -7.71 3.81 5.21
CA GLN A 34 -7.95 4.09 6.63
C GLN A 34 -6.92 5.03 7.25
N LYS A 35 -5.66 4.97 6.81
CA LYS A 35 -4.57 5.82 7.34
C LYS A 35 -4.34 7.09 6.53
N PHE A 36 -4.70 7.07 5.25
CA PHE A 36 -4.47 8.11 4.27
C PHE A 36 -5.74 8.27 3.43
N PRO A 37 -6.76 8.98 3.94
CA PRO A 37 -8.06 9.08 3.27
C PRO A 37 -8.01 9.82 1.93
N ASP A 38 -7.06 10.73 1.77
CA ASP A 38 -6.86 11.50 0.53
C ASP A 38 -6.06 10.72 -0.54
N TRP A 39 -5.56 9.52 -0.20
CA TRP A 39 -4.79 8.70 -1.13
C TRP A 39 -5.70 7.88 -2.05
N SER A 40 -5.35 7.82 -3.33
CA SER A 40 -5.96 6.98 -4.35
C SER A 40 -4.96 6.01 -4.97
N GLU A 41 -5.45 4.92 -5.55
CA GLU A 41 -4.65 3.91 -6.22
C GLU A 41 -3.76 4.51 -7.33
N LYS A 42 -4.21 5.60 -7.96
CA LYS A 42 -3.51 6.32 -9.02
C LYS A 42 -2.30 7.11 -8.52
N ASP A 43 -2.27 7.45 -7.22
CA ASP A 43 -1.14 8.16 -6.63
C ASP A 43 0.09 7.25 -6.50
N GLY A 44 -0.12 5.93 -6.55
CA GLY A 44 0.91 4.93 -6.32
C GLY A 44 1.51 5.04 -4.92
N ILE A 45 2.44 4.14 -4.62
CA ILE A 45 3.23 4.17 -3.38
C ILE A 45 4.65 3.69 -3.67
N CYS A 46 5.61 4.06 -2.83
CA CYS A 46 6.95 3.51 -2.92
C CYS A 46 7.01 2.05 -2.43
N GLU A 47 8.01 1.31 -2.91
CA GLU A 47 8.25 -0.08 -2.52
C GLU A 47 8.26 -0.32 -1.00
N PRO A 48 8.96 0.49 -0.16
CA PRO A 48 8.92 0.28 1.28
C PRO A 48 7.51 0.41 1.89
N CYS A 49 6.68 1.31 1.34
CA CYS A 49 5.29 1.42 1.80
C CYS A 49 4.48 0.20 1.33
N HIS A 50 4.68 -0.23 0.09
CA HIS A 50 4.03 -1.42 -0.45
C HIS A 50 4.29 -2.66 0.42
N GLU A 51 5.56 -2.95 0.72
CA GLU A 51 5.94 -4.10 1.54
C GLU A 51 5.40 -4.01 2.98
N ARG A 52 5.37 -2.80 3.56
CA ARG A 52 4.80 -2.58 4.89
C ARG A 52 3.31 -2.95 4.91
N PHE A 53 2.54 -2.45 3.96
CA PHE A 53 1.09 -2.72 3.89
C PHE A 53 0.79 -4.17 3.50
N LYS A 54 1.61 -4.80 2.67
CA LYS A 54 1.55 -6.24 2.38
C LYS A 54 1.66 -7.08 3.66
N LYS A 55 2.69 -6.87 4.47
CA LYS A 55 2.86 -7.58 5.75
C LYS A 55 1.69 -7.36 6.71
N MET A 56 1.16 -6.13 6.78
CA MET A 56 -0.02 -5.84 7.60
C MET A 56 -1.27 -6.60 7.11
N ALA A 57 -1.50 -6.66 5.80
CA ALA A 57 -2.62 -7.41 5.23
C ALA A 57 -2.50 -8.92 5.49
N GLU A 58 -1.31 -9.50 5.33
CA GLU A 58 -1.06 -10.93 5.60
C GLU A 58 -1.30 -11.30 7.08
N VAL A 59 -0.92 -10.44 8.02
CA VAL A 59 -1.19 -10.65 9.45
C VAL A 59 -2.70 -10.59 9.75
N MET A 60 -3.43 -9.67 9.12
CA MET A 60 -4.87 -9.54 9.33
C MET A 60 -5.68 -10.70 8.72
N ASP A 61 -5.24 -11.24 7.58
CA ASP A 61 -5.85 -12.41 6.95
C ASP A 61 -5.65 -13.68 7.81
N ARG A 62 -4.43 -13.89 8.33
CA ARG A 62 -4.15 -14.97 9.29
C ARG A 62 -4.92 -14.86 10.60
N SER A 63 -5.19 -13.64 11.05
CA SER A 63 -5.98 -13.41 12.28
C SER A 63 -7.45 -13.83 12.13
N LYS A 64 -7.97 -13.91 10.89
CA LYS A 64 -9.30 -14.48 10.64
C LYS A 64 -9.30 -16.00 10.57
N ALA A 65 -8.21 -16.62 10.14
CA ALA A 65 -8.10 -18.08 10.00
C ALA A 65 -8.02 -18.84 11.34
N VAL A 66 -7.66 -18.18 12.44
CA VAL A 66 -7.57 -18.79 13.79
C VAL A 66 -8.88 -18.69 14.58
N ALA A 67 -9.87 -17.93 14.08
CA ALA A 67 -11.16 -17.73 14.75
C ALA A 67 -12.29 -18.60 14.16
N ALA A 68 -11.97 -19.58 13.30
CA ALA A 68 -12.91 -20.51 12.67
C ALA A 68 -12.76 -21.92 13.23
#